data_AF-A0A4Q5URT0-F1
#
_entry.id   AF-A0A4Q5URT0-F1
#
_cell.length_a   1.000
_cell.length_b   1.000
_cell.length_c   1.000
_cell.angle_alpha   90.00
_cell.angle_beta   90.00
_cell.angle_gamma   90.00
#
_symmetry.space_group_name_H-M   'P 1'
#
loop_
_entity.id
_entity.type
_entity.pdbx_description
1 polymer ?
#
loop_
_entity_poly.entity_id
_entity_poly.type
_entity_poly.pdbx_seq_one_letter_code
_entity_poly.pdbx_strand_id
1 'polypeptide(L)' 'LYVGFFHTGAYQDQISGYGGIKHCLIPSPKHVIIERDKNGKLIEWTYAKEQTSQSMLKILGYK' A
#
# COMPACT_ATOMS: atom_id res chain seq x y z
N LEU A 1 3.07 -17.17 -11.10
CA LEU A 1 2.25 -17.58 -9.94
C LEU A 1 1.85 -16.31 -9.20
N TYR A 2 0.59 -16.16 -8.81
CA TYR A 2 0.10 -15.04 -8.00
C TYR A 2 -0.53 -15.60 -6.72
N VAL A 3 -0.33 -14.93 -5.58
CA VAL A 3 -0.87 -15.34 -4.27
C VAL A 3 -1.68 -14.18 -3.71
N GLY A 4 -2.91 -14.47 -3.26
CA GLY A 4 -3.80 -13.49 -2.66
C GLY A 4 -4.05 -13.81 -1.19
N PHE A 5 -3.96 -12.80 -0.33
CA PHE A 5 -4.35 -12.87 1.07
C PHE A 5 -5.68 -12.14 1.23
N PHE A 6 -6.64 -12.78 1.91
CA PHE A 6 -7.98 -12.25 2.12
C PHE A 6 -8.25 -12.06 3.62
N HIS A 7 -9.28 -11.30 3.96
CA HIS A 7 -9.61 -10.92 5.34
C HIS A 7 -8.53 -10.07 6.05
N THR A 8 -7.72 -9.33 5.28
CA THR A 8 -6.66 -8.44 5.77
C THR A 8 -7.05 -6.95 5.70
N GLY A 9 -8.35 -6.65 5.82
CA GLY A 9 -8.86 -5.29 5.64
C GLY A 9 -8.90 -4.43 6.92
N ALA A 10 -8.60 -5.01 8.09
CA ALA A 10 -8.76 -4.35 9.37
C ALA A 10 -7.48 -4.46 10.21
N TYR A 11 -6.91 -3.30 10.54
CA TYR A 11 -5.69 -3.10 11.34
C TYR A 11 -4.35 -3.47 10.69
N GLN A 12 -4.29 -4.23 9.59
CA GLN A 12 -3.00 -4.63 8.98
C GLN A 12 -2.18 -3.41 8.55
N ASP A 13 -2.80 -2.46 7.85
CA ASP A 13 -2.11 -1.27 7.36
C ASP A 13 -1.72 -0.31 8.50
N GLN A 14 -2.58 -0.19 9.52
CA GLN A 14 -2.32 0.67 10.66
C GLN A 14 -1.20 0.12 11.54
N ILE A 15 -1.25 -1.17 11.90
CA ILE A 15 -0.23 -1.83 12.73
C ILE A 15 1.10 -1.91 11.97
N SER A 16 1.06 -2.17 10.65
CA SER A 16 2.28 -2.18 9.82
C SER A 16 2.93 -0.79 9.70
N GLY A 17 2.26 0.28 10.16
CA GLY A 17 2.76 1.65 10.03
C GLY A 17 2.84 2.08 8.57
N TYR A 18 1.70 2.08 7.86
CA TYR A 18 1.62 2.55 6.47
C TYR A 18 2.27 3.94 6.31
N GLY A 19 3.23 4.07 5.40
CA GLY A 19 4.02 5.28 5.19
C GLY A 19 5.16 5.52 6.20
N GLY A 20 5.36 4.61 7.16
CA GLY A 20 6.45 4.59 8.13
C GLY A 20 7.66 3.77 7.68
N ILE A 21 8.47 3.30 8.63
CA ILE A 21 9.58 2.37 8.37
C ILE A 21 9.14 0.93 8.62
N LYS A 22 9.61 0.01 7.78
CA LYS A 22 9.27 -1.41 7.86
C LYS A 22 10.51 -2.26 8.13
N HIS A 23 10.28 -3.50 8.56
CA HIS A 23 11.35 -4.48 8.71
C HIS A 23 12.14 -4.59 7.41
N CYS A 24 13.46 -4.46 7.51
CA CYS A 24 14.39 -4.45 6.38
C CYS A 24 14.15 -3.35 5.34
N LEU A 25 13.49 -2.25 5.68
CA LEU A 25 13.21 -1.12 4.75
C LEU A 25 12.48 -1.56 3.48
N ILE A 26 11.63 -2.59 3.60
CA ILE A 26 10.79 -3.03 2.48
C ILE A 26 9.69 -1.99 2.29
N PRO A 27 9.55 -1.37 1.09
CA PRO A 27 8.56 -0.32 0.90
C PRO A 27 7.11 -0.83 0.98
N SER A 28 6.20 0.04 1.39
CA SER A 28 4.76 -0.23 1.33
C SER A 28 4.28 -0.32 -0.13
N PRO A 29 3.49 -1.35 -0.49
CA PRO A 29 2.96 -1.49 -1.84
C PRO A 29 1.95 -0.38 -2.15
N LYS A 30 1.67 -0.17 -3.43
CA LYS A 30 0.57 0.70 -3.87
C LYS A 30 -0.79 0.12 -3.46
N HIS A 31 -1.72 0.99 -3.11
CA HIS A 31 -3.10 0.62 -2.82
C HIS A 31 -3.98 1.01 -4.00
N VAL A 32 -4.67 0.03 -4.58
CA VAL A 32 -5.58 0.20 -5.71
C VAL A 32 -6.98 -0.15 -5.26
N ILE A 33 -7.92 0.72 -5.55
CA ILE A 33 -9.34 0.49 -5.31
C ILE A 33 -9.95 0.03 -6.63
N ILE A 34 -10.67 -1.09 -6.56
CA ILE A 34 -11.37 -1.69 -7.69
C ILE A 34 -12.85 -1.62 -7.37
N GLU A 35 -13.60 -0.91 -8.20
CA GLU A 35 -15.02 -0.70 -8.04
C GLU A 35 -15.77 -1.12 -9.31
N ARG A 36 -17.07 -1.32 -9.17
CA ARG A 36 -17.96 -1.55 -10.31
C ARG A 36 -18.88 -0.35 -10.45
N ASP A 37 -18.87 0.28 -11.61
CA ASP A 37 -19.81 1.36 -11.95
C ASP A 37 -21.24 0.80 -12.07
N LYS A 38 -22.24 1.69 -12.11
CA LYS A 38 -23.68 1.38 -12.26
C LYS A 38 -23.98 0.52 -13.50
N ASN A 39 -23.14 0.62 -14.54
CA ASN A 39 -23.23 -0.16 -15.77
C ASN A 39 -22.50 -1.52 -15.69
N GLY A 40 -21.99 -1.92 -14.52
CA GLY A 40 -21.26 -3.17 -14.31
C GLY A 40 -19.81 -3.15 -14.82
N LYS A 41 -19.32 -2.01 -15.34
CA LYS A 41 -17.93 -1.86 -15.80
C LYS A 41 -16.99 -1.74 -14.60
N LEU A 42 -15.88 -2.48 -14.63
CA LEU A 42 -14.80 -2.35 -13.66
C LEU A 42 -14.08 -1.02 -13.86
N ILE A 43 -13.91 -0.28 -12.78
CA ILE A 43 -13.09 0.92 -12.70
C ILE A 43 -12.03 0.72 -11.62
N GLU A 44 -10.82 1.21 -11.89
CA GLU A 44 -9.70 1.10 -10.97
C GLU A 44 -9.05 2.46 -10.79
N TRP A 45 -8.66 2.77 -9.56
CA TRP A 45 -7.92 3.99 -9.27
C TRP A 45 -6.93 3.76 -8.13
N THR A 46 -5.82 4.51 -8.16
CA THR A 46 -4.77 4.38 -7.15
C THR A 46 -5.13 5.25 -5.96
N TYR A 47 -5.46 4.63 -4.83
CA TYR A 47 -5.72 5.33 -3.57
C TYR A 47 -4.44 5.86 -2.95
N ALA A 48 -3.39 5.03 -2.95
CA ALA A 48 -2.10 5.42 -2.41
C ALA A 48 -0.96 4.86 -3.24
N LYS A 49 0.05 5.70 -3.48
CA LYS A 49 1.23 5.34 -4.27
C LYS A 49 2.15 4.44 -3.45
N GLU A 50 2.94 3.63 -4.15
CA GLU A 50 4.01 2.85 -3.55
C GLU A 50 5.00 3.78 -2.83
N GLN A 51 5.44 3.34 -1.66
CA GLN A 51 6.44 4.06 -0.88
C GLN A 51 7.81 3.92 -1.53
N THR A 52 8.62 4.98 -1.52
CA THR A 52 9.99 4.91 -2.07
C THR A 52 11.01 4.67 -0.97
N SER A 53 12.13 4.02 -1.29
CA SER A 53 13.24 3.84 -0.34
C SER A 53 13.79 5.17 0.17
N GLN A 54 13.80 6.20 -0.68
CA GLN A 54 14.19 7.56 -0.30
C GLN A 54 13.26 8.15 0.76
N SER A 55 11.95 7.88 0.68
CA SER A 55 11.01 8.35 1.71
C SER A 55 11.29 7.70 3.07
N MET A 56 11.69 6.42 3.10
CA MET A 56 12.10 5.74 4.33
C MET A 56 13.43 6.26 4.87
N LEU A 57 14.42 6.49 4.00
CA LEU A 57 15.70 7.09 4.40
C LEU A 57 15.51 8.50 4.98
N LYS A 58 14.58 9.28 4.43
CA LYS A 58 14.21 10.59 4.97
C LYS A 58 13.63 10.49 6.38
N ILE A 59 12.79 9.48 6.66
CA ILE A 59 12.25 9.23 8.02
C ILE A 59 13.39 8.90 9.01
N LEU A 60 14.42 8.19 8.55
CA LEU A 60 15.62 7.90 9.33
C LEU A 60 16.59 9.09 9.47
N GLY A 61 16.29 10.24 8.87
CA GLY A 61 17.10 11.46 8.97
C GLY A 61 18.22 11.59 7.92
N TYR A 62 18.28 10.71 6.94
CA TYR A 62 19.21 10.85 5.81
C TYR A 62 18.72 11.94 4.84
N LYS A 63 19.65 12.74 4.32
CA LYS A 63 19.41 13.79 3.32
C LYS A 63 19.81 13.32 1.93
#